data_AF-A0A8S2R9T9-F1
#
_entry.id   AF-A0A8S2R9T9-F1
#
_cell.length_a   1.000
_cell.length_b   1.000
_cell.length_c   1.000
_cell.angle_alpha   90.00
_cell.angle_beta   90.00
_cell.angle_gamma   90.00
#
_symmetry.space_group_name_H-M   'P 1'
#
loop_
_entity.id
_entity.type
_entity.pdbx_description
1 polymer ?
#
loop_
_entity_poly.entity_id
_entity_poly.type
_entity_poly.pdbx_seq_one_letter_code
_entity_poly.pdbx_strand_id
1 'polypeptide(L)'
;MTAQILFSDEKRFDLDGMHNRQNERIYAATRDEADEKGAVHRKTKFPTGVMVWLGVCYEGITRPVIIENGTIDTNRYIADILPVALKDGK
;
A
#
# COMPACT_ATOMS: atom_id res chain seq x y z
N MET A 1 2.41 34.27 0.26
CA MET A 1 1.36 33.26 0.52
C MET A 1 1.85 31.95 -0.04
N THR A 2 2.16 30.99 0.81
CA THR A 2 2.49 29.61 0.41
C THR A 2 1.20 28.92 -0.03
N ALA A 3 1.21 28.18 -1.12
CA ALA A 3 0.03 27.44 -1.58
C ALA A 3 -0.29 26.32 -0.59
N GLN A 4 -1.53 26.28 -0.08
CA GLN A 4 -2.04 25.17 0.72
C GLN A 4 -2.50 24.07 -0.23
N ILE A 5 -1.58 23.17 -0.57
CA ILE A 5 -1.84 22.02 -1.43
C ILE A 5 -1.68 20.76 -0.59
N LEU A 6 -2.74 19.95 -0.56
CA LEU A 6 -2.70 18.58 -0.06
C LEU A 6 -2.62 17.64 -1.25
N PHE A 7 -1.51 16.90 -1.35
CA PHE A 7 -1.41 15.75 -2.24
C PHE A 7 -1.98 14.53 -1.52
N SER A 8 -2.78 13.70 -2.18
CA SER A 8 -3.33 12.49 -1.56
C SER A 8 -3.44 11.37 -2.56
N ASP A 9 -3.37 10.13 -2.09
CA ASP A 9 -3.54 8.94 -2.91
C ASP A 9 -4.02 7.75 -2.06
N GLU A 10 -4.55 6.74 -2.74
CA GLU A 10 -4.90 5.44 -2.20
C GLU A 10 -3.84 4.39 -2.56
N LYS A 11 -3.40 3.61 -1.58
CA LYS A 11 -2.50 2.47 -1.80
C LYS A 11 -3.00 1.22 -1.12
N ARG A 12 -3.01 0.10 -1.86
CA ARG A 12 -3.24 -1.23 -1.30
C ARG A 12 -1.94 -1.82 -0.77
N PHE A 13 -1.98 -2.32 0.47
CA PHE A 13 -0.91 -3.05 1.13
C PHE A 13 -1.33 -4.50 1.33
N ASP A 14 -0.59 -5.43 0.73
CA ASP A 14 -0.84 -6.86 0.88
C ASP A 14 -0.21 -7.37 2.18
N LEU A 15 -0.99 -8.06 3.02
CA LEU A 15 -0.55 -8.62 4.29
C LEU A 15 0.21 -9.94 4.11
N ASP A 16 -0.08 -10.67 3.03
CA ASP A 16 0.52 -11.99 2.76
C ASP A 16 1.94 -11.89 2.16
N GLY A 17 2.55 -10.70 2.16
CA GLY A 17 3.91 -10.47 1.68
C GLY A 17 4.05 -10.77 0.19
N MET A 18 4.07 -9.74 -0.65
CA MET A 18 4.48 -9.98 -2.04
C MET A 18 5.92 -10.50 -2.04
N HIS A 19 6.15 -11.66 -2.68
CA HIS A 19 7.49 -12.14 -3.00
C HIS A 19 8.26 -11.03 -3.71
N ASN A 20 9.21 -10.43 -3.00
CA ASN A 20 10.06 -9.38 -3.54
C ASN A 20 11.32 -10.02 -4.09
N ARG A 21 11.31 -10.29 -5.40
CA ARG A 21 12.45 -10.90 -6.13
C ARG A 21 13.77 -10.16 -5.94
N GLN A 22 13.75 -8.87 -5.60
CA GLN A 22 14.98 -8.10 -5.37
C GLN A 22 15.63 -8.41 -4.01
N ASN A 23 14.82 -8.78 -3.01
CA ASN A 23 15.25 -9.05 -1.64
C ASN A 23 15.52 -10.54 -1.39
N GLU A 24 14.90 -11.44 -2.14
CA GLU A 24 15.11 -12.89 -2.02
C GLU A 24 16.10 -13.38 -3.08
N ARG A 25 17.40 -13.16 -2.80
CA ARG A 25 18.49 -13.66 -3.65
C ARG A 25 18.94 -15.04 -3.18
N ILE A 26 18.83 -16.01 -4.06
CA ILE A 26 19.32 -17.37 -3.84
C ILE A 26 20.63 -17.55 -4.61
N TYR A 27 21.67 -18.03 -3.94
CA TYR A 27 22.91 -18.43 -4.59
C TYR A 27 22.78 -19.87 -5.11
N ALA A 28 22.83 -20.03 -6.42
CA ALA A 28 22.75 -21.30 -7.11
C ALA A 28 23.55 -21.25 -8.42
N ALA A 29 24.16 -22.36 -8.80
CA ALA A 29 24.90 -22.51 -10.04
C ALA A 29 23.95 -22.79 -11.23
N THR A 30 22.78 -23.38 -10.98
CA THR A 30 21.76 -23.69 -12.00
C THR A 30 20.36 -23.24 -11.58
N ARG A 31 19.43 -23.21 -12.55
CA ARG A 31 18.01 -22.95 -12.29
C ARG A 31 17.40 -24.05 -11.42
N ASP A 32 17.68 -25.31 -11.73
CA ASP A 32 17.13 -26.44 -10.98
C ASP A 32 17.56 -26.40 -9.51
N GLU A 33 18.82 -26.07 -9.24
CA GLU A 33 19.33 -25.88 -7.87
C GLU A 33 18.67 -24.68 -7.18
N ALA A 34 18.40 -23.60 -7.90
CA ALA A 34 17.68 -22.44 -7.34
C ALA A 34 16.24 -22.82 -6.95
N ASP A 35 15.56 -23.59 -7.80
CA ASP A 35 14.18 -24.00 -7.60
C ASP A 35 14.07 -25.00 -6.43
N GLU A 36 15.01 -25.95 -6.31
CA GLU A 36 15.16 -26.83 -5.14
C GLU A 36 15.41 -26.04 -3.84
N LYS A 37 16.15 -24.93 -3.93
CA LYS A 37 16.39 -24.00 -2.81
C LYS A 37 15.22 -23.05 -2.52
N GLY A 38 14.08 -23.25 -3.19
CA GLY A 38 12.86 -22.50 -2.92
C GLY A 38 12.70 -21.20 -3.71
N ALA A 39 13.36 -21.07 -4.88
CA ALA A 39 13.16 -19.90 -5.77
C ALA A 39 11.74 -19.83 -6.37
N VAL A 40 10.97 -20.91 -6.29
CA VAL A 40 9.60 -20.97 -6.80
C VAL A 40 8.62 -20.64 -5.68
N HIS A 41 7.93 -19.51 -5.80
CA HIS A 41 6.94 -19.05 -4.84
C HIS A 41 5.53 -19.15 -5.42
N ARG A 42 4.61 -19.73 -4.65
CA ARG A 42 3.19 -19.75 -5.01
C ARG A 42 2.61 -18.35 -4.78
N LYS A 43 2.06 -17.74 -5.84
CA LYS A 43 1.33 -16.47 -5.73
C LYS A 43 -0.14 -16.72 -5.49
N THR A 44 -0.72 -16.06 -4.48
CA THR A 44 -2.17 -15.99 -4.29
C THR A 44 -2.74 -14.98 -5.29
N LYS A 45 -3.80 -15.36 -6.02
CA LYS A 45 -4.44 -14.49 -7.03
C LYS A 45 -5.11 -13.25 -6.41
N PHE A 46 -5.53 -13.35 -5.14
CA PHE A 46 -6.16 -12.28 -4.37
C PHE A 46 -5.58 -12.26 -2.95
N PRO A 47 -4.41 -11.66 -2.74
CA PRO A 47 -3.82 -11.58 -1.41
C PRO A 47 -4.70 -10.73 -0.48
N THR A 48 -4.74 -11.14 0.78
CA THR A 48 -5.36 -10.34 1.83
C THR A 48 -4.59 -9.04 1.94
N GLY A 49 -5.29 -7.91 2.05
CA GLY A 49 -4.64 -6.62 2.08
C GLY A 49 -5.59 -5.52 2.50
N VAL A 50 -5.00 -4.45 3.03
CA VAL A 50 -5.70 -3.24 3.48
C VAL A 50 -5.53 -2.14 2.45
N MET A 51 -6.56 -1.32 2.26
CA MET A 51 -6.46 -0.11 1.47
C MET A 51 -6.19 1.05 2.42
N VAL A 52 -5.17 1.84 2.12
CA VAL A 52 -4.78 2.99 2.94
C VAL A 52 -4.87 4.24 2.10
N TRP A 53 -5.54 5.25 2.62
CA TRP A 53 -5.48 6.61 2.10
C TRP A 53 -4.56 7.45 2.98
N LEU A 54 -3.74 8.29 2.36
CA LEU A 54 -2.87 9.23 3.06
C LEU A 54 -2.73 10.52 2.25
N GLY A 55 -2.71 11.65 2.94
CA GLY A 55 -2.37 12.95 2.39
C GLY A 55 -1.01 13.46 2.86
N VAL A 56 -0.35 14.27 2.03
CA VAL A 56 0.92 14.95 2.31
C VAL A 56 0.79 16.41 1.89
N CYS A 57 1.10 17.32 2.81
CA CYS A 57 1.21 18.76 2.56
C CYS A 57 2.57 19.28 3.07
N TYR A 58 2.77 20.58 2.99
CA TYR A 58 3.99 21.23 3.48
C TYR A 58 4.22 21.00 4.99
N GLU A 59 3.15 20.96 5.79
CA GLU A 59 3.23 20.78 7.25
C GLU A 59 3.47 19.32 7.67
N GLY A 60 3.32 18.37 6.75
CA GLY A 60 3.60 16.96 6.99
C GLY A 60 2.59 16.01 6.36
N ILE A 61 2.33 14.90 7.04
CA ILE A 61 1.40 13.86 6.60
C ILE A 61 0.11 13.91 7.40
N THR A 62 -1.01 13.63 6.74
CA THR A 62 -2.27 13.42 7.43
C THR A 62 -2.22 12.12 8.23
N ARG A 63 -3.15 11.98 9.18
CA ARG A 63 -3.40 10.66 9.75
C ARG A 63 -3.84 9.70 8.62
N PRO A 64 -3.27 8.48 8.52
CA PRO A 64 -3.70 7.51 7.52
C PRO A 64 -5.11 7.01 7.83
N VAL A 65 -5.90 6.83 6.78
CA VAL A 65 -7.22 6.16 6.86
C VAL A 65 -7.04 4.74 6.37
N ILE A 66 -7.24 3.77 7.25
CA ILE A 66 -7.07 2.34 6.95
C ILE A 66 -8.45 1.72 6.74
N ILE A 67 -8.64 1.10 5.57
CA ILE A 67 -9.86 0.41 5.18
C ILE A 67 -9.51 -1.07 5.06
N GLU A 68 -9.91 -1.83 6.08
CA GLU A 68 -9.56 -3.24 6.21
C GLU A 68 -10.29 -4.14 5.21
N ASN A 69 -11.52 -3.77 4.83
CA ASN A 69 -12.37 -4.61 3.98
C ASN A 69 -12.94 -3.83 2.78
N GLY A 70 -12.69 -4.34 1.58
CA GLY A 70 -13.26 -3.82 0.33
C GLY A 70 -12.41 -2.73 -0.33
N THR A 71 -13.05 -1.98 -1.22
CA THR A 71 -12.45 -0.84 -1.93
C THR A 71 -13.04 0.47 -1.42
N ILE A 72 -12.44 1.58 -1.81
CA ILE A 72 -13.01 2.92 -1.62
C ILE A 72 -14.05 3.16 -2.70
N ASP A 73 -15.27 3.50 -2.27
CA ASP A 73 -16.32 4.07 -3.12
C ASP A 73 -16.57 5.53 -2.72
N THR A 74 -17.45 6.20 -3.47
CA THR A 74 -17.78 7.62 -3.23
C THR A 74 -18.30 7.86 -1.81
N ASN A 75 -19.13 6.97 -1.27
CA ASN A 75 -19.75 7.17 0.04
C ASN A 75 -18.72 7.02 1.16
N ARG A 76 -17.86 6.00 1.07
CA ARG A 76 -16.73 5.81 1.99
C ARG A 76 -15.73 6.95 1.89
N TYR A 77 -15.47 7.46 0.70
CA TYR A 77 -14.57 8.61 0.56
C TYR A 77 -15.12 9.84 1.30
N ILE A 78 -16.40 10.14 1.13
CA ILE A 78 -17.05 11.27 1.80
C ILE A 78 -17.13 11.06 3.32
N ALA A 79 -17.44 9.85 3.78
CA ALA A 79 -17.64 9.56 5.20
C ALA A 79 -16.33 9.41 5.98
N ASP A 80 -15.35 8.71 5.42
CA ASP A 80 -14.17 8.25 6.15
C ASP A 80 -12.92 9.08 5.82
N ILE A 81 -12.77 9.53 4.57
CA ILE A 81 -11.55 10.18 4.07
C ILE A 81 -11.65 11.70 4.12
N LEU A 82 -12.72 12.27 3.56
CA LEU A 82 -12.88 13.73 3.44
C LEU A 82 -12.76 14.47 4.78
N PRO A 83 -13.30 13.98 5.92
CA PRO A 83 -13.13 14.65 7.20
C PRO A 83 -11.66 14.72 7.66
N VAL A 84 -10.86 13.72 7.31
CA VAL A 84 -9.42 13.69 7.63
C VAL A 84 -8.67 14.67 6.73
N ALA A 85 -8.95 14.66 5.42
CA ALA A 85 -8.34 15.57 4.47
C ALA A 85 -8.58 17.05 4.83
N LEU A 86 -9.80 17.40 5.21
CA LEU A 86 -10.16 18.78 5.61
C LEU A 86 -9.56 19.21 6.95
N LYS A 87 -9.36 18.26 7.87
CA LYS A 87 -8.80 18.55 9.19
C LYS A 87 -7.28 18.73 9.14
N ASP A 88 -6.61 17.82 8.43
CA ASP A 88 -5.16 17.66 8.48
C ASP A 88 -4.45 18.31 7.29
N GLY A 89 -5.14 18.58 6.18
CA GLY A 89 -4.57 19.23 4.98
C GLY A 89 -4.48 20.74 5.10
N LYS A 90 -3.56 21.23 5.94
CA LYS A 90 -3.32 22.65 6.19
C LYS A 90 -1.92 23.09 5.75
#